data_AF-A0A2I0NE93-F1
#
_entry.id   AF-A0A2I0NE93-F1
#
_cell.length_a   1.000
_cell.length_b   1.000
_cell.length_c   1.000
_cell.angle_alpha   90.00
_cell.angle_beta   90.00
_cell.angle_gamma   90.00
#
_symmetry.space_group_name_H-M   'P 1'
#
loop_
_entity.id
_entity.type
_entity.pdbx_description
1 polymer ?
#
loop_
_entity_poly.entity_id
_entity_poly.type
_entity_poly.pdbx_seq_one_letter_code
_entity_poly.pdbx_strand_id
1 'polypeptide(L)'
;MGKNSLLDAKAMKKVLVFILVLVCTFVYTSEQDQRVVESMERVRAHYSRKNWVMMIQEAYLLYTWGELGALEKVLRMSGEVAVMRNSDAAALQVAALYQMIIAPKETQYWLKTAQRLRRERLKRWKKY
;
A
#
# COMPACT_ATOMS: atom_id res chain seq x y z
N MET A 1 -46.11 19.19 -35.24
CA MET A 1 -45.03 18.18 -35.17
C MET A 1 -43.96 18.71 -34.23
N GLY A 2 -43.75 18.13 -33.03
CA GLY A 2 -42.81 18.72 -32.05
C GLY A 2 -42.61 18.00 -30.71
N LYS A 3 -43.24 16.83 -30.48
CA LYS A 3 -43.10 16.10 -29.19
C LYS A 3 -41.98 15.05 -29.18
N ASN A 4 -41.45 14.63 -30.34
CA ASN A 4 -40.41 13.61 -30.42
C ASN A 4 -38.99 14.16 -30.22
N SER A 5 -38.72 15.42 -30.61
CA SER A 5 -37.37 16.01 -30.50
C SER A 5 -36.92 16.28 -29.06
N LEU A 6 -37.86 16.59 -28.17
CA LEU A 6 -37.57 16.86 -26.75
C LEU A 6 -37.24 15.57 -25.96
N LEU A 7 -37.88 14.46 -26.32
CA LEU A 7 -37.59 13.15 -25.72
C LEU A 7 -36.24 12.60 -26.21
N ASP A 8 -35.91 12.77 -27.50
CA ASP A 8 -34.62 12.37 -28.06
C ASP A 8 -33.46 13.20 -27.51
N ALA A 9 -33.61 14.52 -27.35
CA ALA A 9 -32.58 15.38 -26.75
C ALA A 9 -32.31 15.00 -25.27
N LYS A 10 -33.36 14.64 -24.52
CA LYS A 10 -33.23 14.19 -23.12
C LYS A 10 -32.58 12.82 -23.02
N ALA A 11 -32.84 11.92 -23.96
CA ALA A 11 -32.17 10.62 -24.06
C ALA A 11 -30.69 10.77 -24.45
N MET A 12 -30.38 11.58 -25.47
CA MET A 12 -28.99 11.87 -25.88
C MET A 12 -28.18 12.51 -24.75
N LYS A 13 -28.75 13.45 -23.98
CA LYS A 13 -28.07 14.03 -22.82
C LYS A 13 -27.69 12.98 -21.77
N LYS A 14 -28.57 12.00 -21.51
CA LYS A 14 -28.29 10.91 -20.56
C LYS A 14 -27.18 9.98 -21.06
N VAL A 15 -27.17 9.65 -22.36
CA VAL A 15 -26.12 8.84 -22.98
C VAL A 15 -24.78 9.56 -22.93
N LEU A 16 -24.75 10.85 -23.21
CA LEU A 16 -23.53 11.66 -23.21
C LEU A 16 -22.95 11.80 -21.79
N VAL A 17 -23.81 11.99 -20.78
CA VAL A 17 -23.40 11.98 -19.37
C VAL A 17 -22.90 10.59 -18.95
N PHE A 18 -23.54 9.50 -19.40
CA PHE A 18 -23.11 8.14 -19.08
C PHE A 18 -21.73 7.81 -19.69
N ILE A 19 -21.51 8.18 -20.96
CA ILE A 19 -20.20 8.03 -21.61
C ILE A 19 -19.14 8.87 -20.89
N LEU A 20 -19.46 10.11 -20.53
CA LEU A 20 -18.53 10.97 -19.80
C LEU A 20 -18.15 10.37 -18.44
N VAL A 21 -19.12 9.84 -17.69
CA VAL A 21 -18.87 9.17 -16.41
C VAL A 21 -18.00 7.91 -16.60
N LEU A 22 -18.25 7.13 -17.64
CA LEU A 22 -17.44 5.95 -17.95
C LEU A 22 -16.00 6.33 -18.31
N VAL A 23 -15.79 7.36 -19.13
CA VAL A 23 -14.45 7.83 -19.50
C VAL A 23 -13.73 8.38 -18.27
N CYS A 24 -14.38 9.20 -17.45
CA CYS A 24 -13.78 9.71 -16.20
C CYS A 24 -13.41 8.58 -15.25
N THR A 25 -14.28 7.58 -15.09
CA THR A 25 -14.00 6.40 -14.26
C THR A 25 -12.81 5.61 -14.82
N PHE A 26 -12.78 5.37 -16.13
CA PHE A 26 -11.72 4.60 -16.79
C PHE A 26 -10.36 5.28 -16.68
N VAL A 27 -10.30 6.60 -16.93
CA VAL A 27 -9.06 7.38 -16.77
C VAL A 27 -8.59 7.34 -15.32
N TYR A 28 -9.48 7.59 -14.37
CA TYR A 28 -9.16 7.55 -12.94
C TYR A 28 -8.62 6.17 -12.50
N THR A 29 -9.24 5.08 -12.94
CA THR A 29 -8.76 3.72 -12.65
C THR A 29 -7.41 3.43 -13.30
N SER A 30 -7.19 3.88 -14.54
CA SER A 30 -5.92 3.64 -15.24
C SER A 30 -4.73 4.36 -14.59
N GLU A 31 -4.94 5.59 -14.10
CA GLU A 31 -3.92 6.33 -13.35
C GLU A 31 -3.67 5.74 -11.96
N GLN A 32 -4.68 5.17 -11.32
CA GLN A 32 -4.55 4.48 -10.05
C GLN A 32 -3.74 3.18 -10.21
N ASP A 33 -4.06 2.37 -11.22
CA ASP A 33 -3.32 1.14 -11.54
C ASP A 33 -1.85 1.43 -11.85
N GLN A 34 -1.57 2.48 -12.64
CA GLN A 34 -0.19 2.88 -12.96
C GLN A 34 0.61 3.26 -11.71
N ARG A 35 0.03 4.05 -10.80
CA ARG A 35 0.71 4.46 -9.56
C ARG A 35 1.06 3.28 -8.66
N VAL A 36 0.18 2.26 -8.59
CA VAL A 36 0.44 1.02 -7.86
C VAL A 36 1.60 0.25 -8.48
N VAL A 37 1.61 0.10 -9.81
CA VAL A 37 2.68 -0.60 -10.53
C VAL A 37 4.03 0.08 -10.28
N GLU A 38 4.10 1.40 -10.45
CA GLU A 38 5.32 2.18 -10.23
C GLU A 38 5.81 2.09 -8.77
N SER A 39 4.89 2.17 -7.80
CA SER A 39 5.23 1.99 -6.38
C SER A 39 5.81 0.60 -6.12
N MET A 40 5.20 -0.45 -6.67
CA MET A 40 5.68 -1.82 -6.52
C MET A 40 7.05 -2.04 -7.18
N GLU A 41 7.36 -1.37 -8.29
CA GLU A 41 8.70 -1.39 -8.90
C GLU A 41 9.74 -0.73 -8.00
N ARG A 42 9.42 0.43 -7.42
CA ARG A 42 10.30 1.09 -6.43
C ARG A 42 10.53 0.21 -5.20
N VAL A 43 9.49 -0.45 -4.69
CA VAL A 43 9.60 -1.41 -3.59
C VAL A 43 10.57 -2.54 -3.92
N ARG A 44 10.51 -3.11 -5.13
CA ARG A 44 11.46 -4.15 -5.56
C ARG A 44 12.90 -3.64 -5.57
N ALA A 45 13.12 -2.43 -6.07
CA ALA A 45 14.43 -1.79 -6.05
C ALA A 45 14.93 -1.50 -4.62
N HIS A 46 14.04 -1.13 -3.71
CA HIS A 46 14.39 -0.91 -2.30
C HIS A 46 14.63 -2.22 -1.55
N TYR A 47 13.89 -3.28 -1.87
CA TYR A 47 14.04 -4.60 -1.29
C TYR A 47 15.41 -5.21 -1.63
N SER A 48 15.84 -5.13 -2.89
CA SER A 48 17.18 -5.62 -3.29
C SER A 48 18.30 -4.93 -2.52
N ARG A 49 18.14 -3.63 -2.22
CA ARG A 49 19.05 -2.83 -1.39
C ARG A 49 18.84 -3.00 0.11
N LYS A 50 17.85 -3.80 0.54
CA LYS A 50 17.43 -3.99 1.93
C LYS A 50 17.14 -2.66 2.64
N ASN A 51 16.62 -1.68 1.91
CA ASN A 51 16.30 -0.35 2.41
C ASN A 51 14.85 -0.32 2.94
N TRP A 52 14.67 -0.81 4.16
CA TRP A 52 13.35 -0.91 4.79
C TRP A 52 12.66 0.45 4.97
N VAL A 53 13.40 1.54 5.14
CA VAL A 53 12.82 2.88 5.36
C VAL A 53 12.01 3.30 4.13
N MET A 54 12.61 3.19 2.95
CA MET A 54 11.93 3.53 1.69
C MET A 54 10.77 2.57 1.39
N MET A 55 10.89 1.29 1.76
CA MET A 55 9.78 0.35 1.61
C MET A 55 8.58 0.70 2.50
N ILE A 56 8.83 1.14 3.74
CA ILE A 56 7.78 1.60 4.65
C ILE A 56 7.12 2.88 4.12
N GLN A 57 7.87 3.77 3.46
CA GLN A 57 7.30 4.95 2.81
C GLN A 57 6.37 4.57 1.65
N GLU A 58 6.77 3.65 0.78
CA GLU A 58 5.89 3.14 -0.29
C GLU A 58 4.66 2.42 0.29
N ALA A 59 4.81 1.67 1.39
CA ALA A 59 3.67 1.09 2.09
C ALA A 59 2.69 2.15 2.59
N TYR A 60 3.18 3.26 3.16
CA TYR A 60 2.33 4.36 3.60
C TYR A 60 1.58 5.00 2.42
N LEU A 61 2.23 5.17 1.25
CA LEU A 61 1.57 5.67 0.05
C LEU A 61 0.43 4.74 -0.39
N LEU A 62 0.69 3.43 -0.49
CA LEU A 62 -0.33 2.44 -0.83
C LEU A 62 -1.50 2.45 0.16
N TYR A 63 -1.23 2.64 1.45
CA TYR A 63 -2.28 2.84 2.45
C TYR A 63 -3.14 4.08 2.15
N THR A 64 -2.52 5.23 1.88
CA THR A 64 -3.26 6.47 1.58
C THR A 64 -4.09 6.38 0.29
N TRP A 65 -3.72 5.47 -0.62
CA TRP A 65 -4.48 5.21 -1.85
C TRP A 65 -5.57 4.14 -1.68
N GLY A 66 -5.65 3.47 -0.52
CA GLY A 66 -6.61 2.38 -0.28
C GLY A 66 -6.21 1.06 -0.94
N GLU A 67 -4.95 0.91 -1.35
CA GLU A 67 -4.44 -0.24 -2.12
C GLU A 67 -4.02 -1.38 -1.20
N LEU A 68 -4.99 -1.95 -0.48
CA LEU A 68 -4.74 -2.92 0.60
C LEU A 68 -3.98 -4.17 0.13
N GLY A 69 -4.32 -4.71 -1.05
CA GLY A 69 -3.67 -5.90 -1.58
C GLY A 69 -2.20 -5.69 -1.98
N ALA A 70 -1.85 -4.48 -2.44
CA ALA A 70 -0.45 -4.11 -2.70
C ALA A 70 0.28 -3.83 -1.39
N LEU A 71 -0.35 -3.07 -0.49
CA LEU A 71 0.16 -2.75 0.84
C LEU A 71 0.58 -4.01 1.62
N GLU A 72 -0.28 -5.03 1.71
CA GLU A 72 0.03 -6.27 2.42
C GLU A 72 1.29 -6.96 1.89
N LYS A 73 1.50 -6.93 0.56
CA LYS A 73 2.71 -7.49 -0.07
C LYS A 73 3.95 -6.70 0.35
N VAL A 74 3.88 -5.37 0.32
CA VAL A 74 4.99 -4.50 0.75
C VAL A 74 5.31 -4.68 2.23
N LEU A 75 4.30 -4.83 3.10
CA LEU A 75 4.50 -5.08 4.52
C LEU A 75 5.19 -6.42 4.78
N ARG A 76 4.82 -7.47 4.05
CA ARG A 76 5.49 -8.77 4.14
C ARG A 76 6.97 -8.66 3.75
N MET A 77 7.25 -8.05 2.60
CA MET A 77 8.63 -7.84 2.14
C MET A 77 9.44 -6.96 3.12
N SER A 78 8.83 -5.90 3.66
CA SER A 78 9.46 -5.02 4.65
C SER A 78 9.79 -5.76 5.94
N GLY A 79 8.90 -6.65 6.36
CA GLY A 79 9.10 -7.55 7.49
C GLY A 79 10.27 -8.51 7.29
N GLU A 80 10.40 -9.11 6.11
CA GLU A 80 11.56 -9.94 5.77
C GLU A 80 12.86 -9.14 5.90
N VAL A 81 12.89 -7.91 5.35
CA VAL A 81 14.07 -7.03 5.46
C VAL A 81 14.35 -6.67 6.92
N ALA A 82 13.32 -6.44 7.75
CA ALA A 82 13.49 -6.17 9.18
C ALA A 82 14.25 -7.31 9.87
N VAL A 83 13.90 -8.57 9.56
CA VAL A 83 14.61 -9.75 10.09
C VAL A 83 16.02 -9.85 9.52
N MET A 84 16.20 -9.71 8.21
CA MET A 84 17.53 -9.79 7.56
C MET A 84 18.51 -8.75 8.11
N ARG A 85 18.02 -7.55 8.42
CA ARG A 85 18.83 -6.44 8.96
C ARG A 85 18.92 -6.46 10.48
N ASN A 86 18.28 -7.43 11.15
CA ASN A 86 18.13 -7.49 12.61
C ASN A 86 17.67 -6.13 13.19
N SER A 87 16.65 -5.54 12.56
CA SER A 87 16.17 -4.18 12.85
C SER A 87 14.84 -4.24 13.61
N ASP A 88 14.89 -4.03 14.93
CA ASP A 88 13.70 -3.87 15.78
C ASP A 88 12.85 -2.67 15.35
N ALA A 89 13.48 -1.57 14.95
CA ALA A 89 12.79 -0.38 14.45
C ALA A 89 11.95 -0.68 13.20
N ALA A 90 12.51 -1.43 12.24
CA ALA A 90 11.78 -1.82 11.03
C ALA A 90 10.58 -2.70 11.39
N ALA A 91 10.75 -3.68 12.28
CA ALA A 91 9.66 -4.54 12.73
C ALA A 91 8.55 -3.77 13.46
N LEU A 92 8.89 -2.74 14.24
CA LEU A 92 7.90 -1.85 14.88
C LEU A 92 7.10 -1.05 13.86
N GLN A 93 7.74 -0.51 12.82
CA GLN A 93 7.06 0.25 11.77
C GLN A 93 6.13 -0.65 10.95
N VAL A 94 6.54 -1.88 10.65
CA VAL A 94 5.67 -2.89 10.02
C VAL A 94 4.45 -3.18 10.92
N ALA A 95 4.66 -3.36 12.23
CA ALA A 95 3.56 -3.58 13.17
C ALA A 95 2.58 -2.40 13.22
N ALA A 96 3.09 -1.15 13.23
CA ALA A 96 2.27 0.04 13.23
C ALA A 96 1.38 0.13 11.96
N LEU A 97 1.93 -0.19 10.79
CA LEU A 97 1.14 -0.21 9.56
C LEU A 97 0.08 -1.33 9.54
N TYR A 98 0.40 -2.53 10.06
CA TYR A 98 -0.62 -3.58 10.25
C TYR A 98 -1.73 -3.15 11.21
N GLN A 99 -1.41 -2.36 12.23
CA GLN A 99 -2.41 -1.82 13.14
C GLN A 99 -3.35 -0.84 12.43
N MET A 100 -2.82 -0.01 11.52
CA MET A 100 -3.62 0.94 10.72
C MET A 100 -4.62 0.26 9.79
N ILE A 101 -4.32 -0.94 9.28
CA ILE A 101 -5.25 -1.75 8.48
C ILE A 101 -6.06 -2.76 9.30
N ILE A 102 -6.09 -2.61 10.63
CA ILE A 102 -6.88 -3.45 11.54
C ILE A 102 -6.54 -4.94 11.39
N ALA A 103 -5.25 -5.26 11.29
CA ALA A 103 -4.72 -6.62 11.22
C ALA A 103 -4.06 -7.01 12.57
N PRO A 104 -4.83 -7.37 13.60
CA PRO A 104 -4.34 -7.49 14.97
C PRO A 104 -3.37 -8.68 15.16
N LYS A 105 -3.56 -9.77 14.42
CA LYS A 105 -2.70 -10.96 14.52
C LYS A 105 -1.28 -10.63 14.02
N GLU A 106 -1.20 -9.99 12.87
CA GLU A 106 0.02 -9.54 12.21
C GLU A 106 0.72 -8.46 13.04
N THR A 107 -0.06 -7.51 13.57
CA THR A 107 0.43 -6.48 14.49
C THR A 107 1.14 -7.11 15.69
N GLN A 108 0.46 -8.03 16.39
CA GLN A 108 1.04 -8.70 17.56
C GLN A 108 2.28 -9.54 17.21
N TYR A 109 2.26 -10.22 16.06
CA TYR A 109 3.41 -10.97 15.57
C TYR A 109 4.64 -10.07 15.39
N TRP A 110 4.49 -8.93 14.73
CA TRP A 110 5.60 -8.03 14.46
C TRP A 110 6.07 -7.27 15.71
N LEU A 111 5.17 -6.97 16.66
CA LEU A 111 5.55 -6.44 17.98
C LEU A 111 6.42 -7.43 18.76
N LYS A 112 6.02 -8.70 18.83
CA LYS A 112 6.83 -9.75 19.47
C LYS A 112 8.17 -9.93 18.77
N THR A 113 8.17 -9.85 17.43
CA THR A 113 9.40 -9.93 16.62
C THR A 113 10.35 -8.77 16.93
N ALA A 114 9.86 -7.53 16.98
CA ALA A 114 10.66 -6.37 17.36
C ALA A 114 11.29 -6.52 18.75
N GLN A 115 10.50 -6.98 19.74
CA GLN A 115 11.01 -7.24 21.09
C GLN A 115 12.11 -8.31 21.10
N ARG A 116 11.94 -9.40 20.33
CA ARG A 116 12.96 -10.45 20.19
C ARG A 116 14.25 -9.88 19.60
N LEU A 117 14.19 -9.16 18.48
CA LEU A 117 15.35 -8.56 17.82
C LEU A 117 16.08 -7.57 18.76
N ARG A 118 15.32 -6.77 19.51
CA ARG A 118 15.89 -5.86 20.53
C ARG A 118 16.66 -6.61 21.61
N ARG A 119 16.09 -7.68 22.17
CA ARG A 119 16.76 -8.51 23.19
C ARG A 119 18.04 -9.14 22.64
N GLU A 120 18.01 -9.65 21.42
CA GLU A 120 19.19 -10.22 20.76
C GLU A 120 20.28 -9.18 20.55
N ARG A 121 19.93 -7.96 20.11
CA ARG A 121 20.90 -6.86 19.97
C ARG A 121 21.54 -6.49 21.30
N LEU A 122 20.75 -6.35 22.36
CA LEU A 122 21.25 -6.04 23.71
C LEU A 122 22.18 -7.13 24.25
N LYS A 123 21.87 -8.41 24.01
CA LYS A 123 22.75 -9.53 24.38
C LYS A 123 24.09 -9.47 23.64
N ARG A 124 24.08 -9.14 22.34
CA ARG A 124 25.31 -8.97 21.56
C ARG A 124 26.13 -7.79 22.09
N TRP A 125 25.50 -6.66 22.38
CA TRP A 125 26.17 -5.48 22.94
C TRP A 125 26.86 -5.77 24.27
N LYS A 126 26.23 -6.53 25.17
CA LYS A 126 26.85 -6.89 26.46
C LYS A 126 28.04 -7.86 26.35
N LYS A 127 28.27 -8.47 25.19
CA LYS A 127 29.37 -9.41 24.96
C LYS A 127 30.64 -8.71 24.48
N TYR A 128 30.53 -7.47 24.01
CA TYR A 128 31.65 -6.61 23.60
C TYR A 128 31.85 -5.51 24.65
#